data_AF-A0A934S4U8-F1
#
_entry.id   AF-A0A934S4U8-F1
#
_cell.length_a   1.000
_cell.length_b   1.000
_cell.length_c   1.000
_cell.angle_alpha   90.00
_cell.angle_beta   90.00
_cell.angle_gamma   90.00
#
_symmetry.space_group_name_H-M   'P 1'
#
loop_
_entity.id
_entity.type
_entity.pdbx_description
1 polymer ?
#
loop_
_entity_poly.entity_id
_entity_poly.type
_entity_poly.pdbx_seq_one_letter_code
_entity_poly.pdbx_strand_id
1 'polypeptide(L)'
;MKANPKRQRFFLILFVLIGLGVAILILRQPSARPTTPRIQKVENDLKKAKQRYDQRIADAKNQQPDPDVELVRNILAEKLASRTFSFATVCQAVSGKKVIPLDQSPAGQKVVEAINVALSEILPQLSQADSPVRQLRRINEASRFFEDALLQKLNSTAGLNCEIPPTRDGVHQRSGYPDLRIEDEATGAIFYLDPKLVEQGSAGSTFRSFYFEPKIETLKVNDDAVHLLVGIEHDGKTGAWTFSGWRIVDLSTLQVRLKAEFQASNAELYRETELSLPADKH
;
A
#
# COMPACT_ATOMS: atom_id res chain seq x y z
N MET A 1 57.91 81.93 18.47
CA MET A 1 58.41 80.58 18.13
C MET A 1 57.96 80.22 16.73
N LYS A 2 58.92 79.90 15.84
CA LYS A 2 58.67 79.56 14.42
C LYS A 2 57.89 78.24 14.33
N ALA A 3 56.83 78.23 13.53
CA ALA A 3 56.07 77.01 13.24
C ALA A 3 56.99 75.95 12.64
N ASN A 4 56.98 74.73 13.18
CA ASN A 4 57.84 73.64 12.75
C ASN A 4 57.38 73.14 11.36
N PRO A 5 58.18 73.33 10.30
CA PRO A 5 57.78 73.02 8.92
C PRO A 5 57.55 71.52 8.68
N LYS A 6 58.05 70.64 9.56
CA LYS A 6 57.77 69.19 9.49
C LYS A 6 56.36 68.83 9.94
N ARG A 7 55.77 69.57 10.89
CA ARG A 7 54.38 69.34 11.37
C ARG A 7 53.33 69.78 10.34
N GLN A 8 53.57 70.90 9.65
CA GLN A 8 52.66 71.35 8.58
C GLN A 8 52.67 70.42 7.36
N ARG A 9 53.84 69.89 6.97
CA ARG A 9 53.92 68.88 5.89
C ARG A 9 53.24 67.56 6.26
N PHE A 10 53.33 67.12 7.52
CA PHE A 10 52.67 65.90 7.97
C PHE A 10 51.14 66.02 7.96
N PHE A 11 50.59 67.14 8.42
CA PHE A 11 49.14 67.39 8.36
C PHE A 11 48.62 67.56 6.94
N LEU A 12 49.40 68.19 6.04
CA LEU A 12 49.02 68.32 4.63
C LEU A 12 49.01 66.96 3.90
N ILE A 13 50.00 66.10 4.16
CA ILE A 13 50.06 64.74 3.59
C ILE A 13 48.92 63.87 4.13
N LEU A 14 48.60 63.97 5.43
CA LEU A 14 47.49 63.22 6.03
C LEU A 14 46.13 63.65 5.47
N PHE A 15 45.90 64.95 5.28
CA PHE A 15 44.67 65.46 4.65
C PHE A 15 44.53 65.03 3.19
N VAL A 16 45.63 65.02 2.43
CA VAL A 16 45.63 64.55 1.03
C VAL A 16 45.37 63.05 0.97
N LEU A 17 45.93 62.24 1.88
CA LEU A 17 45.70 60.79 1.92
C LEU A 17 44.28 60.41 2.36
N ILE A 18 43.70 61.13 3.32
CA ILE A 18 42.30 60.93 3.73
C ILE A 18 41.35 61.39 2.62
N GLY A 19 41.63 62.53 1.98
CA GLY A 19 40.89 63.02 0.82
C GLY A 19 40.94 62.06 -0.37
N LEU A 20 42.11 61.49 -0.68
CA LEU A 20 42.26 60.46 -1.71
C LEU A 20 41.54 59.17 -1.33
N GLY A 21 41.62 58.75 -0.06
CA GLY A 21 40.95 57.54 0.45
C GLY A 21 39.43 57.63 0.34
N VAL A 22 38.84 58.78 0.70
CA VAL A 22 37.39 59.05 0.55
C VAL A 22 37.00 59.18 -0.92
N ALA A 23 37.82 59.84 -1.74
CA ALA A 23 37.58 59.93 -3.19
C ALA A 23 37.61 58.55 -3.86
N ILE A 24 38.56 57.68 -3.48
CA ILE A 24 38.65 56.29 -3.98
C ILE A 24 37.47 55.45 -3.48
N LEU A 25 36.96 55.69 -2.26
CA LEU A 25 35.79 54.99 -1.72
C LEU A 25 34.48 55.42 -2.41
N ILE A 26 34.33 56.71 -2.72
CA ILE A 26 33.18 57.25 -3.48
C ILE A 26 33.26 56.78 -4.96
N LEU A 27 34.46 56.68 -5.53
CA LEU A 27 34.69 56.18 -6.89
C LEU A 27 34.66 54.63 -6.99
N ARG A 28 34.60 53.90 -5.88
CA ARG A 28 34.46 52.44 -5.82
C ARG A 28 33.09 51.94 -5.40
N GLN A 29 32.10 52.83 -5.22
CA GLN A 29 30.72 52.35 -5.25
C GLN A 29 30.47 51.80 -6.65
N PRO A 30 30.18 50.50 -6.83
CA PRO A 30 29.84 49.98 -8.14
C PRO A 30 28.66 50.79 -8.64
N SER A 31 28.86 51.54 -9.73
CA SER A 31 27.77 52.25 -10.40
C SER A 31 26.68 51.22 -10.65
N ALA A 32 25.46 51.53 -10.19
CA ALA A 32 24.31 50.68 -10.45
C ALA A 32 24.32 50.35 -11.94
N ARG A 33 24.46 49.05 -12.28
CA ARG A 33 24.51 48.61 -13.67
C ARG A 33 23.32 49.26 -14.38
N PRO A 34 23.49 49.92 -15.53
CA PRO A 34 22.37 50.56 -16.21
C PRO A 34 21.31 49.50 -16.52
N THR A 35 20.21 49.54 -15.77
CA THR A 35 19.06 48.67 -15.98
C THR A 35 18.45 49.07 -17.30
N THR A 36 18.66 48.24 -18.33
CA THR A 36 17.93 48.42 -19.58
C THR A 36 16.43 48.27 -19.31
N PRO A 37 15.54 48.92 -20.08
CA PRO A 37 14.08 48.77 -19.93
C PRO A 37 13.62 47.31 -19.89
N ARG A 38 14.36 46.42 -20.56
CA ARG A 38 14.14 44.97 -20.55
C ARG A 38 14.46 44.31 -19.20
N ILE A 39 15.55 44.68 -18.53
CA ILE A 39 15.90 44.18 -17.20
C ILE A 39 14.91 44.69 -16.15
N GLN A 40 14.55 45.98 -16.23
CA GLN A 40 13.57 46.58 -15.31
C GLN A 40 12.19 45.91 -15.43
N LYS A 41 11.78 45.54 -16.65
CA LYS A 41 10.54 44.80 -16.90
C LYS A 41 10.59 43.41 -16.25
N VAL A 42 11.67 42.67 -16.42
CA VAL A 42 11.86 41.34 -15.82
C VAL A 42 11.82 41.41 -14.29
N GLU A 43 12.49 42.38 -13.67
CA GLU A 43 12.47 42.58 -12.22
C GLU A 43 11.06 42.91 -11.70
N ASN A 44 10.33 43.75 -12.43
CA ASN A 44 8.94 44.09 -12.09
C ASN A 44 8.00 42.87 -12.23
N ASP A 45 8.19 42.05 -13.26
CA ASP A 45 7.40 40.84 -13.49
C ASP A 45 7.67 39.78 -12.39
N LEU A 46 8.94 39.60 -12.00
CA LEU A 46 9.34 38.75 -10.87
C LEU A 46 8.73 39.23 -9.55
N LYS A 47 8.75 40.54 -9.29
CA LYS A 47 8.16 41.12 -8.07
C LYS A 47 6.65 40.89 -8.01
N LYS A 48 5.94 41.05 -9.13
CA LYS A 48 4.51 40.75 -9.24
C LYS A 48 4.21 39.26 -9.06
N ALA A 49 5.04 38.37 -9.63
CA ALA A 49 4.90 36.92 -9.46
C ALA A 49 5.06 36.52 -7.99
N LYS A 50 6.06 37.08 -7.29
CA LYS A 50 6.24 36.86 -5.85
C LYS A 50 5.03 37.34 -5.04
N GLN A 51 4.50 38.53 -5.32
CA GLN A 51 3.32 39.04 -4.63
C GLN A 51 2.09 38.13 -4.83
N ARG A 52 1.87 37.63 -6.05
CA ARG A 52 0.79 36.67 -6.34
C ARG A 52 0.99 35.35 -5.58
N TYR A 53 2.22 34.86 -5.49
CA TYR A 53 2.55 33.68 -4.71
C TYR A 53 2.26 33.89 -3.22
N ASP A 54 2.75 34.99 -2.65
CA ASP A 54 2.55 35.32 -1.23
C ASP A 54 1.05 35.47 -0.91
N GLN A 55 0.28 36.09 -1.81
CA GLN A 55 -1.17 36.21 -1.68
C GLN A 55 -1.86 34.84 -1.70
N ARG A 56 -1.51 33.95 -2.66
CA ARG A 56 -2.07 32.58 -2.70
C ARG A 56 -1.79 31.79 -1.43
N ILE A 57 -0.61 31.97 -0.82
CA ILE A 57 -0.28 31.36 0.47
C ILE A 57 -1.10 31.96 1.61
N ALA A 58 -1.32 33.28 1.62
CA ALA A 58 -2.17 33.93 2.62
C ALA A 58 -3.63 33.48 2.50
N ASP A 59 -4.16 33.40 1.28
CA ASP A 59 -5.53 32.94 1.01
C ASP A 59 -5.71 31.47 1.45
N ALA A 60 -4.73 30.61 1.19
CA ALA A 60 -4.75 29.21 1.65
C ALA A 60 -4.75 29.07 3.18
N LYS A 61 -4.13 30.00 3.91
CA LYS A 61 -4.14 30.01 5.39
C LYS A 61 -5.45 30.48 6.00
N ASN A 62 -6.26 31.22 5.24
CA ASN A 62 -7.55 31.75 5.69
C ASN A 62 -8.71 30.80 5.35
N GLN A 63 -8.46 29.65 4.75
CA GLN A 63 -9.48 28.64 4.50
C GLN A 63 -9.94 28.00 5.82
N GLN A 64 -11.23 27.67 5.88
CA GLN A 64 -11.80 26.93 7.00
C GLN A 64 -11.08 25.58 7.17
N PRO A 65 -10.96 25.06 8.41
CA PRO A 65 -10.35 23.76 8.64
C PRO A 65 -11.11 22.69 7.87
N ASP A 66 -10.41 21.96 7.02
CA ASP A 66 -10.95 20.79 6.35
C ASP A 66 -11.27 19.71 7.40
N PRO A 67 -12.54 19.23 7.51
CA PRO A 67 -12.92 18.23 8.50
C PRO A 67 -12.10 16.93 8.37
N ASP A 68 -11.61 16.61 7.17
CA ASP A 68 -10.80 15.42 6.95
C ASP A 68 -9.43 15.54 7.66
N VAL A 69 -8.94 16.75 7.88
CA VAL A 69 -7.69 16.96 8.63
C VAL A 69 -7.82 16.48 10.07
N GLU A 70 -8.96 16.72 10.72
CA GLU A 70 -9.19 16.21 12.09
C GLU A 70 -9.33 14.69 12.09
N LEU A 71 -10.07 14.13 11.13
CA LEU A 71 -10.20 12.69 10.97
C LEU A 71 -8.83 12.01 10.80
N VAL A 72 -7.99 12.51 9.88
CA VAL A 72 -6.65 11.97 9.63
C VAL A 72 -5.78 12.06 10.89
N ARG A 73 -5.83 13.19 11.63
CA ARG A 73 -5.11 13.32 12.91
C ARG A 73 -5.55 12.28 13.92
N ASN A 74 -6.85 12.02 14.03
CA ASN A 74 -7.39 11.01 14.94
C ASN A 74 -6.94 9.60 14.53
N ILE A 75 -6.97 9.28 13.24
CA ILE A 75 -6.47 7.98 12.72
C ILE A 75 -4.97 7.81 13.04
N LEU A 76 -4.16 8.85 12.87
CA LEU A 76 -2.73 8.80 13.20
C LEU A 76 -2.48 8.66 14.71
N ALA A 77 -3.31 9.30 15.55
CA ALA A 77 -3.21 9.21 17.00
C ALA A 77 -3.41 7.77 17.53
N GLU A 78 -4.21 6.96 16.83
CA GLU A 78 -4.45 5.55 17.15
C GLU A 78 -3.22 4.63 16.93
N LYS A 79 -2.16 5.14 16.28
CA LYS A 79 -0.90 4.40 16.03
C LYS A 79 -1.12 2.99 15.46
N LEU A 80 -2.02 2.89 14.49
CA LEU A 80 -2.52 1.61 13.95
C LEU A 80 -1.40 0.67 13.46
N ALA A 81 -0.32 1.21 12.91
CA ALA A 81 0.80 0.43 12.37
C ALA A 81 1.60 -0.35 13.44
N SER A 82 1.57 0.08 14.71
CA SER A 82 2.27 -0.62 15.81
C SER A 82 1.39 -1.60 16.57
N ARG A 83 0.10 -1.69 16.22
CA ARG A 83 -0.87 -2.55 16.91
C ARG A 83 -0.98 -3.90 16.21
N THR A 84 -1.23 -4.93 17.02
CA THR A 84 -1.63 -6.26 16.57
C THR A 84 -3.06 -6.53 17.01
N PHE A 85 -3.80 -7.26 16.20
CA PHE A 85 -5.19 -7.60 16.44
C PHE A 85 -5.39 -9.09 16.23
N SER A 86 -6.23 -9.73 17.03
CA SER A 86 -6.70 -11.08 16.72
C SER A 86 -7.53 -11.04 15.44
N PHE A 87 -7.24 -11.94 14.49
CA PHE A 87 -8.07 -12.12 13.31
C PHE A 87 -9.52 -12.41 13.67
N ALA A 88 -9.77 -13.24 14.70
CA ALA A 88 -11.10 -13.54 15.18
C ALA A 88 -11.87 -12.28 15.61
N THR A 89 -11.22 -11.39 16.35
CA THR A 89 -11.80 -10.11 16.76
C THR A 89 -12.10 -9.20 15.56
N VAL A 90 -11.16 -9.08 14.62
CA VAL A 90 -11.34 -8.24 13.43
C VAL A 90 -12.47 -8.79 12.55
N CYS A 91 -12.50 -10.11 12.33
CA CYS A 91 -13.56 -10.77 11.59
C CYS A 91 -14.92 -10.51 12.24
N GLN A 92 -15.05 -10.76 13.54
CA GLN A 92 -16.29 -10.54 14.28
C GLN A 92 -16.75 -9.08 14.26
N ALA A 93 -15.83 -8.11 14.37
CA ALA A 93 -16.16 -6.69 14.32
C ALA A 93 -16.76 -6.27 12.96
N VAL A 94 -16.38 -6.95 11.88
CA VAL A 94 -16.77 -6.59 10.50
C VAL A 94 -17.98 -7.40 10.03
N SER A 95 -18.04 -8.69 10.34
CA SER A 95 -19.10 -9.60 9.91
C SER A 95 -20.23 -9.77 10.93
N GLY A 96 -19.95 -9.53 12.22
CA GLY A 96 -20.80 -9.96 13.33
C GLY A 96 -20.74 -11.46 13.60
N LYS A 97 -19.88 -12.22 12.90
CA LYS A 97 -19.76 -13.68 12.97
C LYS A 97 -18.51 -14.12 13.73
N LYS A 98 -18.58 -15.28 14.36
CA LYS A 98 -17.51 -15.85 15.16
C LYS A 98 -16.57 -16.68 14.30
N VAL A 99 -15.28 -16.50 14.55
CA VAL A 99 -14.25 -17.46 14.13
C VAL A 99 -14.16 -18.56 15.19
N ILE A 100 -14.60 -19.75 14.82
CA ILE A 100 -14.60 -20.95 15.67
C ILE A 100 -13.22 -21.64 15.54
N PRO A 101 -12.54 -21.96 16.65
CA PRO A 101 -11.33 -22.77 16.60
C PRO A 101 -11.58 -24.15 15.99
N LEU A 102 -10.66 -24.63 15.15
CA LEU A 102 -10.72 -26.01 14.66
C LEU A 102 -10.58 -26.97 15.85
N ASP A 103 -11.55 -27.88 15.98
CA ASP A 103 -11.54 -28.91 17.01
C ASP A 103 -11.31 -30.30 16.41
N GLN A 104 -11.39 -31.33 17.26
CA GLN A 104 -11.26 -32.74 16.88
C GLN A 104 -12.63 -33.39 16.63
N SER A 105 -13.65 -32.60 16.30
CA SER A 105 -14.97 -33.14 15.95
C SER A 105 -14.89 -33.99 14.67
N PRO A 106 -15.84 -34.92 14.47
CA PRO A 106 -15.91 -35.69 13.23
C PRO A 106 -15.99 -34.80 11.98
N ALA A 107 -16.70 -33.66 12.05
CA ALA A 107 -16.77 -32.69 10.96
C ALA A 107 -15.40 -32.05 10.69
N GLY A 108 -14.70 -31.58 11.73
CA GLY A 108 -13.36 -31.01 11.60
C GLY A 108 -12.37 -31.98 10.97
N GLN A 109 -12.34 -33.22 11.45
CA GLN A 109 -11.47 -34.26 10.89
C GLN A 109 -11.81 -34.59 9.44
N LYS A 110 -13.11 -34.73 9.11
CA LYS A 110 -13.58 -35.01 7.75
C LYS A 110 -13.20 -33.91 6.77
N VAL A 111 -13.39 -32.64 7.12
CA VAL A 111 -13.04 -31.51 6.23
C VAL A 111 -11.53 -31.42 6.03
N VAL A 112 -10.73 -31.55 7.09
CA VAL A 112 -9.26 -31.52 6.98
C VAL A 112 -8.76 -32.68 6.12
N GLU A 113 -9.30 -33.88 6.30
CA GLU A 113 -8.95 -35.04 5.48
C GLU A 113 -9.34 -34.85 4.02
N ALA A 114 -10.54 -34.32 3.75
CA ALA A 114 -10.99 -34.02 2.38
C ALA A 114 -10.07 -33.01 1.68
N ILE A 115 -9.60 -31.98 2.39
CA ILE A 115 -8.63 -31.00 1.87
C ILE A 115 -7.28 -31.68 1.57
N ASN A 116 -6.79 -32.53 2.48
CA ASN A 116 -5.53 -33.27 2.25
C ASN A 116 -5.61 -34.18 1.02
N VAL A 117 -6.69 -34.98 0.91
CA VAL A 117 -6.90 -35.87 -0.23
C VAL A 117 -6.99 -35.06 -1.52
N ALA A 118 -7.80 -33.99 -1.55
CA ALA A 118 -7.93 -33.13 -2.72
C ALA A 118 -6.57 -32.57 -3.17
N LEU A 119 -5.77 -32.02 -2.25
CA LEU A 119 -4.46 -31.45 -2.57
C LEU A 119 -3.46 -32.50 -3.04
N SER A 120 -3.48 -33.71 -2.45
CA SER A 120 -2.61 -34.81 -2.87
C SER A 120 -2.79 -35.17 -4.35
N GLU A 121 -3.99 -34.97 -4.91
CA GLU A 121 -4.30 -35.19 -6.32
C GLU A 121 -4.07 -33.95 -7.18
N ILE A 122 -4.40 -32.75 -6.69
CA ILE A 122 -4.31 -31.50 -7.45
C ILE A 122 -2.85 -31.10 -7.73
N LEU A 123 -1.97 -31.24 -6.74
CA LEU A 123 -0.57 -30.81 -6.85
C LEU A 123 0.19 -31.48 -8.02
N PRO A 124 0.18 -32.82 -8.18
CA PRO A 124 0.85 -33.45 -9.32
C PRO A 124 0.19 -33.10 -10.65
N GLN A 125 -1.12 -32.87 -10.69
CA GLN A 125 -1.84 -32.44 -11.90
C GLN A 125 -1.41 -31.04 -12.35
N LEU A 126 -1.43 -30.06 -11.44
CA LEU A 126 -1.03 -28.68 -11.75
C LEU A 126 0.48 -28.53 -11.95
N SER A 127 1.28 -29.53 -11.56
CA SER A 127 2.71 -29.63 -11.85
C SER A 127 3.04 -30.28 -13.19
N GLN A 128 2.08 -30.73 -13.99
CA GLN A 128 2.37 -31.31 -15.32
C GLN A 128 2.88 -30.27 -16.33
N ALA A 129 3.55 -30.74 -17.38
CA ALA A 129 4.12 -29.88 -18.42
C ALA A 129 3.06 -29.19 -19.30
N ASP A 130 1.85 -29.76 -19.37
CA ASP A 130 0.69 -29.23 -20.10
C ASP A 130 -0.29 -28.45 -19.20
N SER A 131 0.05 -28.29 -17.91
CA SER A 131 -0.76 -27.53 -16.95
C SER A 131 -0.97 -26.08 -17.42
N PRO A 132 -2.18 -25.52 -17.27
CA PRO A 132 -2.45 -24.13 -17.64
C PRO A 132 -1.60 -23.11 -16.83
N VAL A 133 -1.10 -23.52 -15.66
CA VAL A 133 -0.19 -22.71 -14.83
C VAL A 133 1.11 -22.35 -15.57
N ARG A 134 1.53 -23.16 -16.55
CA ARG A 134 2.75 -22.92 -17.36
C ARG A 134 2.69 -21.65 -18.19
N GLN A 135 1.49 -21.17 -18.51
CA GLN A 135 1.29 -20.00 -19.38
C GLN A 135 1.28 -18.68 -18.60
N LEU A 136 1.34 -18.75 -17.26
CA LEU A 136 1.23 -17.57 -16.40
C LEU A 136 2.56 -16.84 -16.27
N ARG A 137 2.49 -15.52 -16.21
CA ARG A 137 3.68 -14.68 -15.94
C ARG A 137 3.97 -14.54 -14.46
N ARG A 138 2.93 -14.60 -13.62
CA ARG A 138 3.03 -14.40 -12.17
C ARG A 138 2.45 -15.60 -11.44
N ILE A 139 3.19 -16.12 -10.47
CA ILE A 139 2.76 -17.27 -9.67
C ILE A 139 1.40 -17.04 -8.98
N ASN A 140 1.12 -15.81 -8.54
CA ASN A 140 -0.15 -15.48 -7.88
C ASN A 140 -1.38 -15.67 -8.78
N GLU A 141 -1.22 -15.68 -10.10
CA GLU A 141 -2.32 -15.97 -11.03
C GLU A 141 -2.68 -17.47 -11.02
N ALA A 142 -1.79 -18.32 -10.49
CA ALA A 142 -2.02 -19.76 -10.40
C ALA A 142 -3.00 -20.14 -9.28
N SER A 143 -3.20 -19.26 -8.28
CA SER A 143 -4.13 -19.50 -7.16
C SER A 143 -5.53 -19.90 -7.63
N ARG A 144 -6.02 -19.25 -8.69
CA ARG A 144 -7.34 -19.55 -9.28
C ARG A 144 -7.51 -21.01 -9.69
N PHE A 145 -6.45 -21.64 -10.23
CA PHE A 145 -6.52 -23.05 -10.63
C PHE A 145 -6.62 -23.98 -9.42
N PHE A 146 -5.98 -23.63 -8.30
CA PHE A 146 -6.14 -24.37 -7.05
C PHE A 146 -7.52 -24.16 -6.45
N GLU A 147 -8.04 -22.92 -6.45
CA GLU A 147 -9.40 -22.62 -5.99
C GLU A 147 -10.45 -23.45 -6.77
N ASP A 148 -10.38 -23.44 -8.10
CA ASP A 148 -11.31 -24.17 -8.97
C ASP A 148 -11.19 -25.69 -8.77
N ALA A 149 -9.97 -26.22 -8.68
CA ALA A 149 -9.76 -27.64 -8.50
C ALA A 149 -10.18 -28.12 -7.10
N LEU A 150 -9.91 -27.33 -6.05
CA LEU A 150 -10.37 -27.61 -4.68
C LEU A 150 -11.90 -27.60 -4.60
N LEU A 151 -12.55 -26.58 -5.18
CA LEU A 151 -14.01 -26.51 -5.26
C LEU A 151 -14.60 -27.78 -5.88
N GLN A 152 -14.06 -28.23 -7.01
CA GLN A 152 -14.54 -29.44 -7.69
C GLN A 152 -14.30 -30.71 -6.84
N LYS A 153 -13.10 -30.86 -6.27
CA LYS A 153 -12.73 -32.05 -5.50
C LYS A 153 -13.53 -32.17 -4.21
N LEU A 154 -13.68 -31.07 -3.47
CA LEU A 154 -14.43 -31.04 -2.22
C LEU A 154 -15.93 -31.32 -2.44
N ASN A 155 -16.53 -30.80 -3.52
CA ASN A 155 -17.91 -31.16 -3.89
C ASN A 155 -18.08 -32.62 -4.33
N SER A 156 -16.99 -33.29 -4.69
CA SER A 156 -17.03 -34.72 -5.04
C SER A 156 -16.91 -35.62 -3.80
N THR A 157 -16.62 -35.04 -2.62
CA THR A 157 -16.58 -35.76 -1.34
C THR A 157 -17.99 -35.87 -0.77
N ALA A 158 -18.46 -37.11 -0.53
CA ALA A 158 -19.80 -37.35 -0.01
C ALA A 158 -20.06 -36.65 1.33
N GLY A 159 -21.21 -35.97 1.42
CA GLY A 159 -21.63 -35.26 2.63
C GLY A 159 -20.91 -33.93 2.86
N LEU A 160 -20.19 -33.39 1.86
CA LEU A 160 -19.66 -32.04 1.85
C LEU A 160 -20.29 -31.25 0.72
N ASN A 161 -20.68 -30.02 0.99
CA ASN A 161 -21.04 -29.03 -0.02
C ASN A 161 -19.98 -27.92 -0.01
N CYS A 162 -19.40 -27.60 -1.16
CA CYS A 162 -18.38 -26.57 -1.30
C CYS A 162 -18.82 -25.53 -2.33
N GLU A 163 -18.69 -24.25 -2.00
CA GLU A 163 -19.08 -23.16 -2.90
C GLU A 163 -18.16 -21.96 -2.77
N ILE A 164 -18.27 -21.04 -3.73
CA ILE A 164 -17.73 -19.70 -3.58
C ILE A 164 -18.75 -18.91 -2.76
N PRO A 165 -18.42 -18.45 -1.55
CA PRO A 165 -19.39 -17.80 -0.68
C PRO A 165 -19.95 -16.55 -1.37
N PRO A 166 -21.28 -16.33 -1.31
CA PRO A 166 -21.86 -15.09 -1.80
C PRO A 166 -21.47 -13.91 -0.89
N THR A 167 -21.57 -12.70 -1.40
CA THR A 167 -21.54 -11.51 -0.55
C THR A 167 -22.73 -11.52 0.41
N ARG A 168 -22.72 -10.60 1.38
CA ARG A 168 -23.83 -10.41 2.32
C ARG A 168 -25.18 -10.11 1.65
N ASP A 169 -25.14 -9.51 0.47
CA ASP A 169 -26.32 -9.21 -0.36
C ASP A 169 -26.70 -10.37 -1.31
N GLY A 170 -26.05 -11.53 -1.18
CA GLY A 170 -26.30 -12.71 -2.01
C GLY A 170 -25.64 -12.67 -3.40
N VAL A 171 -24.76 -11.71 -3.67
CA VAL A 171 -24.10 -11.60 -4.97
C VAL A 171 -22.91 -12.54 -5.04
N HIS A 172 -22.83 -13.38 -6.06
CA HIS A 172 -21.65 -14.20 -6.28
C HIS A 172 -20.52 -13.37 -6.90
N GLN A 173 -19.41 -13.26 -6.19
CA GLN A 173 -18.16 -12.70 -6.72
C GLN A 173 -16.98 -13.54 -6.24
N ARG A 174 -15.96 -13.68 -7.10
CA ARG A 174 -14.75 -14.41 -6.75
C ARG A 174 -13.85 -13.62 -5.81
N SER A 175 -13.75 -12.32 -6.01
CA SER A 175 -12.84 -11.46 -5.25
C SER A 175 -13.26 -11.30 -3.79
N GLY A 176 -12.24 -11.16 -2.93
CA GLY A 176 -12.41 -10.93 -1.51
C GLY A 176 -12.33 -12.22 -0.69
N TYR A 177 -12.18 -12.06 0.62
CA TYR A 177 -12.09 -13.17 1.55
C TYR A 177 -13.48 -13.58 2.08
N PRO A 178 -13.76 -14.88 2.28
CA PRO A 178 -12.92 -16.04 1.95
C PRO A 178 -13.15 -16.55 0.52
N ASP A 179 -12.23 -17.36 0.01
CA ASP A 179 -12.32 -17.92 -1.35
C ASP A 179 -13.36 -19.04 -1.46
N LEU A 180 -13.39 -19.96 -0.49
CA LEU A 180 -14.29 -21.12 -0.47
C LEU A 180 -15.05 -21.24 0.85
N ARG A 181 -16.29 -21.71 0.79
CA ARG A 181 -17.16 -22.11 1.91
C ARG A 181 -17.46 -23.59 1.78
N ILE A 182 -17.20 -24.34 2.83
CA ILE A 182 -17.43 -25.78 2.93
C ILE A 182 -18.44 -26.01 4.05
N GLU A 183 -19.48 -26.77 3.77
CA GLU A 183 -20.47 -27.21 4.73
C GLU A 183 -20.38 -28.73 4.88
N ASP A 184 -20.24 -29.20 6.12
CA ASP A 184 -20.50 -30.61 6.43
C ASP A 184 -22.02 -30.82 6.55
N GLU A 185 -22.62 -31.43 5.53
CA GLU A 185 -24.09 -31.55 5.40
C GLU A 185 -24.74 -32.34 6.55
N ALA A 186 -23.97 -33.21 7.22
CA ALA A 186 -24.48 -34.02 8.32
C ALA A 186 -24.66 -33.21 9.61
N THR A 187 -23.79 -32.22 9.86
CA THR A 187 -23.78 -31.43 11.09
C THR A 187 -24.19 -29.97 10.88
N GLY A 188 -24.16 -29.48 9.64
CA GLY A 188 -24.30 -28.06 9.30
C GLY A 188 -23.08 -27.22 9.68
N ALA A 189 -21.96 -27.84 10.06
CA ALA A 189 -20.74 -27.12 10.44
C ALA A 189 -20.11 -26.44 9.21
N ILE A 190 -19.77 -25.16 9.36
CA ILE A 190 -19.23 -24.33 8.27
C ILE A 190 -17.73 -24.10 8.44
N PHE A 191 -17.01 -24.22 7.33
CA PHE A 191 -15.59 -23.97 7.22
C PHE A 191 -15.34 -23.01 6.06
N TYR A 192 -14.54 -21.98 6.29
CA TYR A 192 -14.01 -21.13 5.23
C TYR A 192 -12.58 -21.55 4.91
N LEU A 193 -12.24 -21.64 3.62
CA LEU A 193 -10.91 -22.03 3.15
C LEU A 193 -10.33 -20.97 2.20
N ASP A 194 -9.08 -20.58 2.47
CA ASP A 194 -8.30 -19.61 1.68
C ASP A 194 -7.01 -20.27 1.17
N PRO A 195 -6.95 -20.70 -0.10
CA PRO A 195 -5.75 -21.26 -0.70
C PRO A 195 -4.70 -20.19 -1.02
N LYS A 196 -3.46 -20.41 -0.59
CA LYS A 196 -2.35 -19.49 -0.82
C LYS A 196 -1.12 -20.19 -1.38
N LEU A 197 -0.54 -19.62 -2.43
CA LEU A 197 0.75 -20.08 -2.94
C LEU A 197 1.90 -19.46 -2.13
N VAL A 198 2.83 -20.32 -1.71
CA VAL A 198 3.97 -19.96 -0.86
C VAL A 198 5.24 -20.56 -1.45
N GLU A 199 6.30 -19.79 -1.55
CA GLU A 199 7.58 -20.30 -2.03
C GLU A 199 8.24 -21.19 -0.97
N GLN A 200 8.81 -22.32 -1.38
CA GLN A 200 9.58 -23.18 -0.49
C GLN A 200 10.68 -22.39 0.24
N GLY A 201 10.86 -22.66 1.53
CA GLY A 201 11.82 -21.94 2.37
C GLY A 201 11.37 -20.53 2.80
N SER A 202 10.24 -20.02 2.32
CA SER A 202 9.74 -18.68 2.70
C SER A 202 8.81 -18.68 3.92
N ALA A 203 8.60 -19.82 4.58
CA ALA A 203 7.68 -19.93 5.72
C ALA A 203 8.01 -18.97 6.90
N GLY A 204 9.28 -18.61 7.07
CA GLY A 204 9.73 -17.62 8.08
C GLY A 204 9.68 -16.16 7.60
N SER A 205 9.19 -15.89 6.39
CA SER A 205 9.13 -14.55 5.80
C SER A 205 8.20 -13.63 6.59
N THR A 206 8.59 -12.36 6.70
CA THR A 206 7.75 -11.30 7.31
C THR A 206 6.88 -10.58 6.29
N PHE A 207 7.01 -10.91 5.00
CA PHE A 207 6.14 -10.38 3.96
C PHE A 207 4.70 -10.86 4.17
N ARG A 208 3.75 -10.01 3.75
CA ARG A 208 2.32 -10.30 3.93
C ARG A 208 1.87 -11.41 2.99
N SER A 209 1.52 -12.56 3.57
CA SER A 209 0.95 -13.70 2.83
C SER A 209 -0.58 -13.78 2.94
N PHE A 210 -1.15 -13.31 4.06
CA PHE A 210 -2.59 -13.28 4.31
C PHE A 210 -3.16 -11.86 4.22
N TYR A 211 -4.34 -11.72 3.62
CA TYR A 211 -5.00 -10.44 3.36
C TYR A 211 -6.47 -10.56 3.77
N PHE A 212 -6.87 -9.79 4.77
CA PHE A 212 -8.27 -9.58 5.10
C PHE A 212 -8.58 -8.10 4.97
N GLU A 213 -9.41 -7.75 3.99
CA GLU A 213 -9.87 -6.38 3.77
C GLU A 213 -11.26 -6.23 4.37
N PRO A 214 -11.42 -5.46 5.47
CA PRO A 214 -12.71 -5.28 6.10
C PRO A 214 -13.60 -4.41 5.20
N LYS A 215 -14.66 -5.02 4.65
CA LYS A 215 -15.68 -4.33 3.84
C LYS A 215 -17.05 -4.58 4.42
N ILE A 216 -17.94 -3.59 4.33
CA ILE A 216 -19.34 -3.76 4.74
C ILE A 216 -20.14 -4.35 3.58
N GLU A 217 -20.00 -3.78 2.38
CA GLU A 217 -20.86 -4.10 1.22
C GLU A 217 -20.53 -5.47 0.60
N THR A 218 -19.25 -5.78 0.40
CA THR A 218 -18.82 -6.97 -0.35
C THR A 218 -18.23 -8.07 0.53
N LEU A 219 -18.57 -8.11 1.81
CA LEU A 219 -18.08 -9.15 2.74
C LEU A 219 -18.69 -10.50 2.40
N LYS A 220 -17.89 -11.56 2.46
CA LYS A 220 -18.31 -12.95 2.18
C LYS A 220 -18.32 -13.87 3.42
N VAL A 221 -18.17 -13.31 4.62
CA VAL A 221 -18.25 -14.03 5.90
C VAL A 221 -19.66 -13.90 6.45
N ASN A 222 -20.49 -14.92 6.25
CA ASN A 222 -21.93 -14.92 6.57
C ASN A 222 -22.29 -15.88 7.72
N ASP A 223 -21.38 -16.78 8.10
CA ASP A 223 -21.60 -17.85 9.06
C ASP A 223 -20.63 -17.76 10.25
N ASP A 224 -21.05 -18.23 11.43
CA ASP A 224 -20.11 -18.60 12.48
C ASP A 224 -19.39 -19.88 12.02
N ALA A 225 -18.08 -19.82 11.81
CA ALA A 225 -17.37 -20.84 11.04
C ALA A 225 -15.94 -21.07 11.55
N VAL A 226 -15.36 -22.22 11.19
CA VAL A 226 -13.91 -22.45 11.29
C VAL A 226 -13.22 -21.81 10.08
N HIS A 227 -12.14 -21.07 10.30
CA HIS A 227 -11.42 -20.40 9.21
C HIS A 227 -10.06 -21.05 9.01
N LEU A 228 -9.87 -21.65 7.83
CA LEU A 228 -8.64 -22.34 7.43
C LEU A 228 -7.94 -21.60 6.30
N LEU A 229 -6.62 -21.60 6.34
CA LEU A 229 -5.76 -21.24 5.22
C LEU A 229 -4.97 -22.47 4.81
N VAL A 230 -4.81 -22.69 3.50
CA VAL A 230 -3.88 -23.71 3.00
C VAL A 230 -2.74 -23.08 2.22
N GLY A 231 -1.53 -23.15 2.78
CA GLY A 231 -0.30 -22.72 2.12
C GLY A 231 0.24 -23.82 1.23
N ILE A 232 0.08 -23.68 -0.09
CA ILE A 232 0.54 -24.62 -1.12
C ILE A 232 1.96 -24.21 -1.55
N GLU A 233 2.92 -25.10 -1.35
CA GLU A 233 4.35 -24.83 -1.54
C GLU A 233 4.76 -24.98 -3.01
N HIS A 234 5.48 -23.98 -3.56
CA HIS A 234 6.07 -24.01 -4.90
C HIS A 234 7.59 -23.85 -4.91
N ASP A 235 8.25 -24.41 -5.92
CA ASP A 235 9.72 -24.41 -6.06
C ASP A 235 10.34 -23.09 -6.58
N GLY A 236 9.51 -22.10 -6.94
CA GLY A 236 9.95 -20.76 -7.36
C GLY A 236 10.43 -20.67 -8.82
N LYS A 237 10.42 -21.78 -9.57
CA LYS A 237 10.88 -21.81 -10.96
C LYS A 237 9.87 -21.16 -11.90
N THR A 238 10.05 -19.87 -12.18
CA THR A 238 9.12 -19.11 -13.04
C THR A 238 8.88 -19.78 -14.39
N GLY A 239 7.61 -19.97 -14.76
CA GLY A 239 7.18 -20.69 -15.97
C GLY A 239 7.30 -22.22 -15.90
N ALA A 240 7.99 -22.75 -14.88
CA ALA A 240 8.24 -24.17 -14.67
C ALA A 240 7.93 -24.62 -13.22
N TRP A 241 7.05 -23.89 -12.51
CA TRP A 241 6.70 -24.16 -11.11
C TRP A 241 6.25 -25.59 -10.87
N THR A 242 6.77 -26.21 -9.83
CA THR A 242 6.23 -27.46 -9.31
C THR A 242 5.73 -27.26 -7.89
N PHE A 243 4.71 -28.02 -7.53
CA PHE A 243 4.04 -27.94 -6.23
C PHE A 243 4.24 -29.24 -5.47
N SER A 244 4.86 -29.17 -4.30
CA SER A 244 5.40 -30.38 -3.63
C SER A 244 4.80 -30.66 -2.25
N GLY A 245 4.01 -29.75 -1.71
CA GLY A 245 3.49 -29.87 -0.36
C GLY A 245 2.50 -28.77 -0.02
N TRP A 246 1.85 -28.91 1.13
CA TRP A 246 0.95 -27.91 1.66
C TRP A 246 0.93 -27.92 3.19
N ARG A 247 0.43 -26.83 3.78
CA ARG A 247 0.19 -26.70 5.22
C ARG A 247 -1.19 -26.10 5.46
N ILE A 248 -2.00 -26.79 6.26
CA ILE A 248 -3.30 -26.27 6.71
C ILE A 248 -3.08 -25.52 8.02
N VAL A 249 -3.63 -24.31 8.11
CA VAL A 249 -3.49 -23.40 9.25
C VAL A 249 -4.87 -23.00 9.73
N ASP A 250 -5.15 -23.22 11.02
CA ASP A 250 -6.31 -22.64 11.69
C ASP A 250 -6.05 -21.15 11.99
N LEU A 251 -6.93 -20.28 11.51
CA LEU A 251 -6.82 -18.83 11.65
C LEU A 251 -7.39 -18.30 12.97
N SER A 252 -8.00 -19.15 13.81
CA SER A 252 -8.65 -18.74 15.06
C SER A 252 -7.74 -18.01 16.05
N THR A 253 -6.44 -18.31 16.03
CA THR A 253 -5.41 -17.68 16.88
C THR A 253 -4.52 -16.68 16.14
N LEU A 254 -4.74 -16.47 14.83
CA LEU A 254 -3.90 -15.61 14.01
C LEU A 254 -3.90 -14.16 14.53
N GLN A 255 -2.71 -13.58 14.64
CA GLN A 255 -2.52 -12.16 14.89
C GLN A 255 -2.24 -11.42 13.57
N VAL A 256 -2.98 -10.36 13.32
CA VAL A 256 -2.87 -9.52 12.12
C VAL A 256 -2.45 -8.09 12.50
N ARG A 257 -1.90 -7.37 11.53
CA ARG A 257 -1.53 -5.95 11.66
C ARG A 257 -2.36 -5.15 10.66
N LEU A 258 -2.72 -3.93 11.02
CA LEU A 258 -3.40 -3.00 10.13
C LEU A 258 -2.38 -2.10 9.42
N LYS A 259 -2.39 -2.11 8.09
CA LYS A 259 -1.65 -1.16 7.26
C LYS A 259 -2.64 -0.15 6.67
N ALA A 260 -2.69 1.05 7.24
CA ALA A 260 -3.48 2.15 6.70
C ALA A 260 -2.68 2.87 5.61
N GLU A 261 -3.23 2.96 4.40
CA GLU A 261 -2.62 3.68 3.28
C GLU A 261 -3.69 4.44 2.48
N PHE A 262 -3.36 5.66 2.04
CA PHE A 262 -4.16 6.41 1.07
C PHE A 262 -3.72 6.01 -0.33
N GLN A 263 -4.66 5.86 -1.25
CA GLN A 263 -4.41 5.43 -2.63
C GLN A 263 -5.12 6.34 -3.62
N ALA A 264 -4.61 6.39 -4.84
CA ALA A 264 -5.25 7.04 -5.98
C ALA A 264 -5.01 6.17 -7.23
N SER A 265 -6.01 6.14 -8.11
CA SER A 265 -5.90 5.46 -9.41
C SER A 265 -5.06 6.29 -10.39
N ASN A 266 -4.52 5.65 -11.43
CA ASN A 266 -3.87 6.39 -12.53
C ASN A 266 -4.84 7.42 -13.16
N ALA A 267 -6.12 7.07 -13.28
CA ALA A 267 -7.11 7.98 -13.83
C ALA A 267 -7.28 9.25 -12.98
N GLU A 268 -7.24 9.14 -11.65
CA GLU A 268 -7.26 10.30 -10.75
C GLU A 268 -5.95 11.09 -10.80
N LEU A 269 -4.81 10.40 -10.83
CA LEU A 269 -3.49 11.03 -10.83
C LEU A 269 -3.22 11.88 -12.07
N TYR A 270 -3.78 11.51 -13.23
CA TYR A 270 -3.55 12.20 -14.51
C TYR A 270 -4.74 13.03 -14.99
N ARG A 271 -5.86 13.07 -14.26
CA ARG A 271 -7.00 13.92 -14.63
C ARG A 271 -6.66 15.37 -14.38
N GLU A 272 -6.38 16.11 -15.46
CA GLU A 272 -6.17 17.57 -15.47
C GLU A 272 -4.96 18.06 -14.66
N THR A 273 -4.14 17.13 -14.15
CA THR A 273 -2.96 17.36 -13.31
C THR A 273 -1.66 17.00 -14.02
N GLU A 274 -1.72 16.43 -15.21
CA GLU A 274 -0.53 16.11 -16.01
C GLU A 274 0.14 17.41 -16.50
N LEU A 275 1.38 17.63 -16.04
CA LEU A 275 2.15 18.84 -16.36
C LEU A 275 3.07 18.66 -17.57
N SER A 276 3.29 17.42 -18.00
CA SER A 276 4.07 17.09 -19.19
C SER A 276 3.17 16.98 -20.42
N LEU A 277 3.67 17.44 -21.57
CA LEU A 277 3.07 17.04 -22.84
C LEU A 277 3.47 15.59 -23.12
N PRO A 278 2.54 14.72 -23.57
CA PRO A 278 2.91 13.40 -24.05
C PRO A 278 3.96 13.57 -25.15
N ALA A 279 5.04 12.79 -25.11
CA ALA A 279 5.99 12.76 -26.23
C ALA A 279 5.19 12.47 -27.50
N ASP A 280 5.37 13.31 -28.53
CA ASP A 280 4.69 13.16 -29.80
C ASP A 280 4.79 11.70 -30.25
N LYS A 281 3.63 11.05 -30.41
CA LYS A 281 3.55 9.71 -30.98
C LYS A 281 3.97 9.84 -32.44
N HIS A 282 5.25 9.59 -32.72
CA HIS A 282 5.74 9.33 -34.08
C HIS A 282 5.19 8.01 -34.60
#